data_AF-A0A0J1H2D1-F1
#
_entry.id   AF-A0A0J1H2D1-F1
#
_cell.length_a   1.000
_cell.length_b   1.000
_cell.length_c   1.000
_cell.angle_alpha   90.00
_cell.angle_beta   90.00
_cell.angle_gamma   90.00
#
_symmetry.space_group_name_H-M   'P 1'
#
loop_
_entity.id
_entity.type
_entity.pdbx_description
1 polymer ?
#
loop_
_entity_poly.entity_id
_entity_poly.type
_entity_poly.pdbx_seq_one_letter_code
_entity_poly.pdbx_strand_id
1 'polypeptide(L)'
;MNNILKLSCLGASLAFSPLGLAVDYSDDIHKNDYKWLQFNLMYALEELPRAPDDPSGHDYLEMEFGGRSGIFDLYGYVDVFDLTDHDGSDKNNRPKIFMKFAPRASLDAMTKTDLSFGPVQELYIATLFNWDGGYSKESDFPPVNNSFWGIGSDIQVPWFGKVGLNLYGLYDINNKDWNGLQLSTNWFKPFYTFSNDSFIAYQGYIDYQFAADDTFKGNSQANHGGVMFNGFYWHSNRYSVGYGFKLYNDVYLIEDSDSFESTGISHYFSVTYKF
;
A
#
# COMPACT_ATOMS: atom_id res chain seq x y z
N MET A 1 -20.00 1.74 -21.36
CA MET A 1 -18.93 1.67 -20.34
C MET A 1 -19.62 1.70 -18.98
N ASN A 2 -19.63 0.57 -18.27
CA ASN A 2 -20.58 0.31 -17.16
C ASN A 2 -20.36 1.23 -15.95
N ASN A 3 -21.46 1.74 -15.39
CA ASN A 3 -21.47 2.58 -14.18
C ASN A 3 -20.85 1.88 -12.96
N ILE A 4 -20.81 0.54 -12.95
CA ILE A 4 -20.19 -0.27 -11.89
C ILE A 4 -18.68 -0.16 -11.90
N LEU A 5 -18.08 -0.11 -13.10
CA LEU A 5 -16.65 0.13 -13.21
C LEU A 5 -16.37 1.49 -12.58
N LYS A 6 -17.10 2.55 -12.96
CA LYS A 6 -16.99 3.93 -12.42
C LYS A 6 -17.15 4.03 -10.89
N LEU A 7 -17.94 3.15 -10.28
CA LEU A 7 -18.15 3.11 -8.83
C LEU A 7 -17.10 2.25 -8.09
N SER A 8 -16.35 1.42 -8.79
CA SER A 8 -15.38 0.50 -8.19
C SER A 8 -13.99 1.12 -8.17
N CYS A 9 -13.79 2.17 -7.37
CA CYS A 9 -12.50 2.86 -7.19
C CYS A 9 -11.49 2.08 -6.31
N LEU A 10 -11.51 0.75 -6.32
CA LEU A 10 -10.78 -0.02 -5.30
C LEU A 10 -9.31 -0.29 -5.61
N GLY A 11 -8.50 -0.22 -4.54
CA GLY A 11 -7.14 -0.76 -4.48
C GLY A 11 -6.15 0.11 -5.21
N ALA A 12 -5.68 1.16 -4.52
CA ALA A 12 -4.86 2.25 -5.03
C ALA A 12 -5.58 3.21 -5.99
N SER A 13 -5.28 4.50 -5.84
CA SER A 13 -5.91 5.71 -6.40
C SER A 13 -6.02 5.82 -7.94
N LEU A 14 -6.12 4.73 -8.70
CA LEU A 14 -5.90 4.76 -10.16
C LEU A 14 -6.94 3.99 -10.99
N ALA A 15 -8.04 3.52 -10.41
CA ALA A 15 -9.17 2.98 -11.17
C ALA A 15 -10.01 4.13 -11.79
N PHE A 16 -9.46 4.78 -12.83
CA PHE A 16 -10.10 5.23 -14.09
C PHE A 16 -9.07 6.05 -14.88
N SER A 17 -8.60 5.52 -16.00
CA SER A 17 -8.24 6.36 -17.13
C SER A 17 -8.48 5.57 -18.42
N PRO A 18 -9.30 6.06 -19.37
CA PRO A 18 -9.22 5.56 -20.74
C PRO A 18 -7.81 5.87 -21.25
N LEU A 19 -7.18 4.89 -21.90
CA LEU A 19 -5.92 5.00 -22.67
C LEU A 19 -5.31 6.42 -22.75
N GLY A 20 -4.24 6.64 -21.98
CA GLY A 20 -3.08 7.42 -22.41
C GLY A 20 -3.28 8.88 -22.81
N LEU A 21 -4.05 9.67 -22.06
CA LEU A 21 -3.96 11.14 -22.17
C LEU A 21 -3.22 11.73 -20.97
N ALA A 22 -2.43 12.78 -21.23
CA ALA A 22 -1.85 13.62 -20.21
C ALA A 22 -2.95 14.29 -19.37
N VAL A 23 -2.68 14.52 -18.09
CA VAL A 23 -3.66 15.21 -17.25
C VAL A 23 -3.48 16.71 -17.37
N ASP A 24 -4.33 17.34 -18.18
CA ASP A 24 -4.35 18.80 -18.33
C ASP A 24 -4.97 19.45 -17.09
N TYR A 25 -4.35 20.48 -16.52
CA TYR A 25 -4.86 21.25 -15.36
C TYR A 25 -4.98 22.76 -15.63
N SER A 26 -4.97 23.17 -16.90
CA SER A 26 -5.00 24.58 -17.31
C SER A 26 -6.27 25.31 -16.87
N ASP A 27 -7.42 24.65 -16.97
CA ASP A 27 -8.74 25.23 -16.63
C ASP A 27 -9.07 25.12 -15.14
N ASP A 28 -9.14 23.90 -14.61
CA ASP A 28 -9.58 23.60 -13.24
C ASP A 28 -8.80 22.41 -12.67
N ILE A 29 -8.20 22.60 -11.49
CA ILE A 29 -7.46 21.57 -10.77
C ILE A 29 -8.38 20.54 -10.10
N HIS A 30 -9.66 20.86 -9.91
CA HIS A 30 -10.63 19.99 -9.24
C HIS A 30 -11.46 19.10 -10.18
N LYS A 31 -11.24 19.20 -11.50
CA LYS A 31 -12.07 18.48 -12.49
C LYS A 31 -11.99 16.95 -12.42
N ASN A 32 -10.96 16.42 -11.77
CA ASN A 32 -10.71 14.98 -11.58
C ASN A 32 -10.84 14.56 -10.12
N ASP A 33 -11.50 15.36 -9.28
CA ASP A 33 -11.68 15.02 -7.88
C ASP A 33 -12.57 13.79 -7.71
N TYR A 34 -12.16 12.90 -6.82
CA TYR A 34 -12.94 11.73 -6.43
C TYR A 34 -12.53 11.30 -5.02
N LYS A 35 -13.37 10.50 -4.37
CA LYS A 35 -13.07 9.89 -3.08
C LYS A 35 -13.75 8.54 -2.96
N TRP A 36 -13.17 7.66 -2.18
CA TRP A 36 -13.75 6.37 -1.83
C TRP A 36 -13.35 6.00 -0.40
N LEU A 37 -14.17 5.15 0.20
CA LEU A 37 -14.00 4.63 1.54
C LEU A 37 -14.56 3.21 1.58
N GLN A 38 -13.89 2.33 2.29
CA GLN A 38 -14.37 0.99 2.56
C GLN A 38 -13.89 0.46 3.90
N PHE A 39 -14.52 -0.62 4.32
CA PHE A 39 -14.05 -1.44 5.42
C PHE A 39 -13.81 -2.85 4.92
N ASN A 40 -12.67 -3.42 5.31
CA ASN A 40 -12.27 -4.78 5.02
C ASN A 40 -12.20 -5.56 6.34
N LEU A 41 -12.95 -6.65 6.44
CA LEU A 41 -12.69 -7.67 7.45
C LEU A 41 -11.67 -8.63 6.84
N MET A 42 -10.53 -8.77 7.50
CA MET A 42 -9.40 -9.50 6.96
C MET A 42 -8.88 -10.55 7.93
N TYR A 43 -8.25 -11.57 7.34
CA TYR A 43 -7.52 -12.59 8.08
C TYR A 43 -6.20 -12.85 7.37
N ALA A 44 -5.10 -12.77 8.13
CA ALA A 44 -3.76 -13.05 7.65
C ALA A 44 -3.28 -14.39 8.20
N LEU A 45 -2.54 -15.12 7.37
CA LEU A 45 -1.86 -16.37 7.72
C LEU A 45 -0.37 -16.23 7.40
N GLU A 46 0.45 -16.58 8.39
CA GLU A 46 1.91 -16.60 8.33
C GLU A 46 2.48 -15.24 7.90
N GLU A 47 1.92 -14.14 8.41
CA GLU A 47 2.42 -12.80 8.12
C GLU A 47 3.88 -12.65 8.59
N LEU A 48 4.71 -12.08 7.70
CA LEU A 48 6.10 -11.76 7.98
C LEU A 48 6.29 -10.26 8.26
N PRO A 49 7.27 -9.89 9.08
CA PRO A 49 8.23 -10.79 9.75
C PRO A 49 7.65 -11.44 11.02
N ARG A 50 8.18 -12.60 11.42
CA ARG A 50 7.71 -13.35 12.60
C ARG A 50 8.77 -14.23 13.25
N ALA A 51 8.56 -14.58 14.51
CA ALA A 51 9.32 -15.65 15.15
C ALA A 51 8.76 -17.04 14.74
N PRO A 52 9.59 -18.11 14.70
CA PRO A 52 9.14 -19.45 14.31
C PRO A 52 8.03 -20.03 15.20
N ASP A 53 7.95 -19.61 16.46
CA ASP A 53 6.99 -20.06 17.46
C ASP A 53 5.77 -19.12 17.61
N ASP A 54 5.73 -17.99 16.89
CA ASP A 54 4.56 -17.13 16.86
C ASP A 54 3.35 -17.90 16.33
N PRO A 55 2.12 -17.62 16.82
CA PRO A 55 0.92 -18.12 16.16
C PRO A 55 0.92 -17.75 14.67
N SER A 56 0.20 -18.52 13.87
CA SER A 56 0.29 -18.42 12.41
C SER A 56 -0.73 -17.46 11.80
N GLY A 57 -1.48 -16.68 12.57
CA GLY A 57 -2.46 -15.79 11.97
C GLY A 57 -3.24 -14.93 12.94
N HIS A 58 -3.95 -13.98 12.37
CA HIS A 58 -4.72 -12.98 13.09
C HIS A 58 -5.84 -12.42 12.21
N ASP A 59 -6.96 -12.04 12.83
CA ASP A 59 -7.99 -11.23 12.20
C ASP A 59 -7.72 -9.73 12.41
N TYR A 60 -8.23 -8.91 11.49
CA TYR A 60 -8.20 -7.46 11.62
C TYR A 60 -9.30 -6.78 10.82
N LEU A 61 -9.67 -5.58 11.28
CA LEU A 61 -10.55 -4.67 10.58
C LEU A 61 -9.70 -3.55 9.97
N GLU A 62 -9.76 -3.39 8.66
CA GLU A 62 -9.08 -2.32 7.95
C GLU A 62 -10.09 -1.28 7.46
N MET A 63 -9.87 -0.01 7.76
CA MET A 63 -10.52 1.12 7.10
C MET A 63 -9.59 1.62 6.00
N GLU A 64 -9.93 1.34 4.75
CA GLU A 64 -9.15 1.73 3.57
C GLU A 64 -9.85 2.88 2.84
N PHE A 65 -9.09 3.89 2.41
CA PHE A 65 -9.64 5.07 1.78
C PHE A 65 -8.65 5.73 0.81
N GLY A 66 -9.20 6.55 -0.07
CA GLY A 66 -8.39 7.32 -1.00
C GLY A 66 -9.19 8.32 -1.79
N GLY A 67 -8.48 9.11 -2.59
CA GLY A 67 -9.11 10.13 -3.41
C GLY A 67 -8.13 11.12 -4.00
N ARG A 68 -8.68 11.99 -4.85
CA ARG A 68 -8.04 13.15 -5.44
C ARG A 68 -8.83 14.39 -5.06
N SER A 69 -8.11 15.45 -4.66
CA SER A 69 -8.67 16.77 -4.43
C SER A 69 -7.68 17.85 -4.87
N GLY A 70 -7.96 18.51 -6.00
CA GLY A 70 -7.09 19.54 -6.55
C GLY A 70 -5.71 18.99 -6.87
N ILE A 71 -4.69 19.49 -6.17
CA ILE A 71 -3.30 19.03 -6.34
C ILE A 71 -2.98 17.75 -5.56
N PHE A 72 -3.83 17.31 -4.64
CA PHE A 72 -3.52 16.20 -3.73
C PHE A 72 -4.15 14.88 -4.18
N ASP A 73 -3.33 13.85 -4.33
CA ASP A 73 -3.75 12.44 -4.44
C ASP A 73 -3.44 11.73 -3.11
N LEU A 74 -4.34 10.88 -2.64
CA LEU A 74 -4.23 10.22 -1.35
C LEU A 74 -4.65 8.76 -1.45
N TYR A 75 -3.83 7.92 -0.85
CA TYR A 75 -4.17 6.56 -0.45
C TYR A 75 -3.85 6.38 1.03
N GLY A 76 -4.68 5.64 1.76
CA GLY A 76 -4.43 5.34 3.15
C GLY A 76 -5.27 4.21 3.71
N TYR A 77 -4.77 3.60 4.78
CA TYR A 77 -5.54 2.67 5.57
C TYR A 77 -5.18 2.74 7.06
N VAL A 78 -6.11 2.24 7.88
CA VAL A 78 -5.94 2.04 9.32
C VAL A 78 -6.43 0.64 9.67
N ASP A 79 -5.57 -0.16 10.27
CA ASP A 79 -5.85 -1.50 10.76
C ASP A 79 -6.15 -1.49 12.25
N VAL A 80 -7.10 -2.34 12.65
CA VAL A 80 -7.33 -2.74 14.03
C VAL A 80 -7.21 -4.26 14.13
N PHE A 81 -6.14 -4.74 14.75
CA PHE A 81 -5.83 -6.16 14.87
C PHE A 81 -6.52 -6.83 16.05
N ASP A 82 -6.67 -8.15 15.96
CA ASP A 82 -7.12 -9.03 17.05
C ASP A 82 -8.45 -8.55 17.65
N LEU A 83 -9.48 -8.53 16.81
CA LEU A 83 -10.80 -7.98 17.11
C LEU A 83 -11.51 -8.79 18.21
N THR A 84 -11.12 -10.05 18.37
CA THR A 84 -11.73 -11.00 19.29
C THR A 84 -10.91 -11.26 20.55
N ASP A 85 -9.71 -10.67 20.67
CA ASP A 85 -8.77 -10.89 21.78
C ASP A 85 -8.45 -12.38 21.96
N HIS A 86 -8.17 -13.06 20.84
CA HIS A 86 -8.06 -14.52 20.79
C HIS A 86 -6.63 -14.97 21.14
N ASP A 87 -6.50 -15.92 22.06
CA ASP A 87 -5.19 -16.36 22.57
C ASP A 87 -4.24 -16.89 21.48
N GLY A 88 -4.79 -17.52 20.44
CA GLY A 88 -4.04 -18.03 19.28
C GLY A 88 -3.81 -17.00 18.16
N SER A 89 -4.08 -15.72 18.39
CA SER A 89 -3.75 -14.64 17.45
C SER A 89 -2.26 -14.29 17.56
N ASP A 90 -1.58 -14.10 16.43
CA ASP A 90 -0.19 -13.64 16.42
C ASP A 90 -0.03 -12.16 16.85
N LYS A 91 -1.15 -11.44 17.00
CA LYS A 91 -1.22 -10.07 17.53
C LYS A 91 -1.71 -10.03 19.00
N ASN A 92 -1.88 -11.18 19.66
CA ASN A 92 -2.27 -11.22 21.07
C ASN A 92 -1.22 -10.52 21.95
N ASN A 93 -1.67 -9.65 22.87
CA ASN A 93 -0.82 -8.80 23.71
C ASN A 93 0.16 -7.88 22.94
N ARG A 94 -0.10 -7.61 21.65
CA ARG A 94 0.66 -6.67 20.81
C ARG A 94 -0.13 -5.37 20.58
N PRO A 95 0.52 -4.28 20.12
CA PRO A 95 -0.19 -3.10 19.66
C PRO A 95 -1.26 -3.44 18.61
N LYS A 96 -2.50 -2.98 18.82
CA LYS A 96 -3.64 -3.34 17.98
C LYS A 96 -3.89 -2.41 16.80
N ILE A 97 -3.05 -1.40 16.56
CA ILE A 97 -3.28 -0.41 15.50
C ILE A 97 -2.05 -0.30 14.61
N PHE A 98 -2.28 -0.24 13.31
CA PHE A 98 -1.31 0.20 12.31
C PHE A 98 -1.98 1.15 11.32
N MET A 99 -1.24 2.12 10.80
CA MET A 99 -1.74 3.08 9.84
C MET A 99 -0.67 3.42 8.81
N LYS A 100 -1.08 3.45 7.53
CA LYS A 100 -0.24 3.88 6.41
C LYS A 100 -0.96 4.96 5.63
N PHE A 101 -0.29 6.09 5.40
CA PHE A 101 -0.79 7.17 4.54
C PHE A 101 0.24 7.51 3.46
N ALA A 102 -0.20 7.63 2.22
CA ALA A 102 0.65 7.97 1.08
C ALA A 102 0.10 9.18 0.32
N PRO A 103 0.16 10.40 0.89
CA PRO A 103 -0.22 11.60 0.16
C PRO A 103 0.82 11.94 -0.91
N ARG A 104 0.34 12.35 -2.08
CA ARG A 104 1.13 12.86 -3.20
C ARG A 104 0.60 14.23 -3.61
N ALA A 105 1.50 15.16 -3.93
CA ALA A 105 1.16 16.48 -4.45
C ALA A 105 1.60 16.60 -5.91
N SER A 106 0.65 16.86 -6.80
CA SER A 106 0.87 16.92 -8.24
C SER A 106 1.64 18.15 -8.66
N LEU A 107 2.77 17.95 -9.31
CA LEU A 107 3.57 19.02 -9.90
C LEU A 107 2.86 19.63 -11.10
N ASP A 108 2.19 18.82 -11.92
CA ASP A 108 1.40 19.26 -13.07
C ASP A 108 0.29 20.23 -12.63
N ALA A 109 -0.49 19.86 -11.61
CA ALA A 109 -1.57 20.68 -11.10
C ALA A 109 -1.06 21.92 -10.33
N MET A 110 0.05 21.79 -9.59
CA MET A 110 0.67 22.92 -8.88
C MET A 110 1.23 23.97 -9.85
N THR A 111 1.82 23.53 -10.97
CA THR A 111 2.44 24.40 -11.97
C THR A 111 1.51 24.76 -13.12
N LYS A 112 0.32 24.13 -13.19
CA LYS A 112 -0.63 24.19 -14.32
C LYS A 112 0.05 23.93 -15.67
N THR A 113 1.04 23.06 -15.68
CA THR A 113 1.83 22.70 -16.85
C THR A 113 1.75 21.21 -17.05
N ASP A 114 1.56 20.78 -18.29
CA ASP A 114 1.64 19.37 -18.67
C ASP A 114 3.11 18.93 -18.62
N LEU A 115 3.45 18.07 -17.65
CA LEU A 115 4.78 17.51 -17.44
C LEU A 115 4.86 16.06 -17.94
N SER A 116 3.87 15.59 -18.71
CA SER A 116 3.84 14.23 -19.24
C SER A 116 4.94 13.98 -20.27
N PHE A 117 5.44 12.75 -20.33
CA PHE A 117 6.40 12.30 -21.34
C PHE A 117 6.35 10.78 -21.51
N GLY A 118 6.21 10.33 -22.76
CA GLY A 118 6.11 8.89 -23.05
C GLY A 118 4.99 8.21 -22.25
N PRO A 119 5.27 7.17 -21.44
CA PRO A 119 4.26 6.51 -20.62
C PRO A 119 3.92 7.26 -19.32
N VAL A 120 4.67 8.29 -18.94
CA VAL A 120 4.45 9.09 -17.73
C VAL A 120 3.35 10.11 -17.98
N GLN A 121 2.28 10.06 -17.18
CA GLN A 121 1.10 10.91 -17.36
C GLN A 121 1.03 12.10 -16.42
N GLU A 122 1.63 11.99 -15.23
CA GLU A 122 1.62 13.03 -14.19
C GLU A 122 2.80 12.78 -13.24
N LEU A 123 3.38 13.86 -12.72
CA LEU A 123 4.48 13.85 -11.76
C LEU A 123 4.05 14.40 -10.40
N TYR A 124 4.68 13.89 -9.34
CA TYR A 124 4.30 14.22 -7.97
C TYR A 124 5.52 14.42 -7.07
N ILE A 125 5.37 15.30 -6.07
CA ILE A 125 6.06 15.13 -4.79
C ILE A 125 5.33 14.02 -4.06
N ALA A 126 6.01 12.92 -3.78
CA ALA A 126 5.41 11.74 -3.16
C ALA A 126 5.91 11.57 -1.73
N THR A 127 4.98 11.24 -0.84
CA THR A 127 5.28 10.88 0.54
C THR A 127 4.57 9.61 0.94
N LEU A 128 5.12 8.90 1.93
CA LEU A 128 4.49 7.75 2.57
C LEU A 128 4.85 7.77 4.05
N PHE A 129 3.90 7.47 4.91
CA PHE A 129 4.09 7.46 6.36
C PHE A 129 3.51 6.17 6.92
N ASN A 130 4.24 5.55 7.85
CA ASN A 130 3.73 4.45 8.64
C ASN A 130 3.84 4.77 10.12
N TRP A 131 2.78 4.46 10.85
CA TRP A 131 2.72 4.53 12.30
C TRP A 131 2.01 3.29 12.85
N ASP A 132 2.38 2.86 14.05
CA ASP A 132 1.65 1.84 14.79
C ASP A 132 1.26 2.30 16.19
N GLY A 133 0.59 1.41 16.93
CA GLY A 133 0.17 1.65 18.31
C GLY A 133 1.23 1.38 19.37
N GLY A 134 2.51 1.17 19.00
CA GLY A 134 3.58 0.92 19.96
C GLY A 134 3.78 2.11 20.91
N TYR A 135 4.09 1.83 22.18
CA TYR A 135 4.12 2.88 23.21
C TYR A 135 5.55 3.34 23.59
N SER A 136 6.53 2.43 23.57
CA SER A 136 7.92 2.77 23.94
C SER A 136 8.93 2.08 23.03
N LYS A 137 10.02 2.79 22.73
CA LYS A 137 11.19 2.24 22.04
C LYS A 137 11.89 1.13 22.81
N GLU A 138 11.73 1.09 24.14
CA GLU A 138 12.30 0.02 24.97
C GLU A 138 11.33 -1.13 25.24
N SER A 139 10.14 -1.13 24.62
CA SER A 139 9.20 -2.25 24.76
C SER A 139 9.55 -3.41 23.83
N ASP A 140 8.99 -4.59 24.09
CA ASP A 140 9.16 -5.78 23.24
C ASP A 140 8.64 -5.54 21.81
N PHE A 141 7.75 -4.54 21.63
CA PHE A 141 7.21 -4.10 20.34
C PHE A 141 7.45 -2.58 20.17
N PRO A 142 8.67 -2.16 19.83
CA PRO A 142 8.98 -0.75 19.64
C PRO A 142 8.12 -0.18 18.51
N PRO A 143 7.66 1.07 18.64
CA PRO A 143 6.73 1.62 17.68
C PRO A 143 7.36 1.79 16.30
N VAL A 144 6.67 1.36 15.26
CA VAL A 144 6.96 1.76 13.89
C VAL A 144 6.60 3.23 13.71
N ASN A 145 7.62 4.07 13.46
CA ASN A 145 7.44 5.46 13.06
C ASN A 145 8.42 5.77 11.93
N ASN A 146 7.94 5.82 10.69
CA ASN A 146 8.78 6.22 9.57
C ASN A 146 8.04 7.07 8.56
N SER A 147 8.82 7.82 7.79
CA SER A 147 8.34 8.62 6.68
C SER A 147 9.24 8.45 5.47
N PHE A 148 8.65 8.52 4.30
CA PHE A 148 9.28 8.37 3.01
C PHE A 148 9.00 9.64 2.22
N TRP A 149 10.03 10.13 1.53
CA TRP A 149 9.96 11.38 0.79
C TRP A 149 10.66 11.22 -0.55
N GLY A 150 10.02 11.67 -1.62
CA GLY A 150 10.65 11.64 -2.93
C GLY A 150 9.72 12.04 -4.07
N ILE A 151 9.90 11.38 -5.20
CA ILE A 151 9.20 11.67 -6.44
C ILE A 151 8.25 10.53 -6.80
N GLY A 152 7.08 10.90 -7.30
CA GLY A 152 6.06 9.97 -7.76
C GLY A 152 5.67 10.24 -9.20
N SER A 153 5.09 9.23 -9.82
CA SER A 153 4.52 9.32 -11.15
C SER A 153 3.32 8.39 -11.28
N ASP A 154 2.41 8.77 -12.17
CA ASP A 154 1.45 7.83 -12.73
C ASP A 154 1.93 7.43 -14.13
N ILE A 155 2.08 6.13 -14.36
CA ILE A 155 2.64 5.57 -15.59
C ILE A 155 1.66 4.61 -16.27
N GLN A 156 1.60 4.63 -17.59
CA GLN A 156 0.86 3.66 -18.38
C GLN A 156 1.73 2.42 -18.64
N VAL A 157 1.33 1.30 -18.05
CA VAL A 157 2.01 0.02 -18.20
C VAL A 157 1.15 -0.91 -19.07
N PRO A 158 1.73 -1.57 -20.08
CA PRO A 158 1.00 -2.53 -20.91
C PRO A 158 0.24 -3.55 -20.05
N TRP A 159 -1.00 -3.83 -20.47
CA TRP A 159 -1.97 -4.68 -19.76
C TRP A 159 -2.49 -4.12 -18.43
N PHE A 160 -1.62 -3.64 -17.55
CA PHE A 160 -2.00 -3.10 -16.24
C PHE A 160 -2.80 -1.78 -16.33
N GLY A 161 -2.53 -0.94 -17.32
CA GLY A 161 -3.09 0.40 -17.40
C GLY A 161 -2.31 1.38 -16.52
N LYS A 162 -3.01 2.26 -15.81
CA LYS A 162 -2.39 3.28 -14.96
C LYS A 162 -1.85 2.64 -13.68
N VAL A 163 -0.55 2.82 -13.44
CA VAL A 163 0.21 2.29 -12.31
C VAL A 163 0.91 3.45 -11.61
N GLY A 164 0.88 3.45 -10.28
CA GLY A 164 1.66 4.41 -9.49
C GLY A 164 3.10 3.92 -9.44
N LEU A 165 4.08 4.80 -9.64
CA LEU A 165 5.50 4.49 -9.43
C LEU A 165 6.15 5.60 -8.64
N ASN A 166 6.73 5.26 -7.50
CA ASN A 166 7.30 6.23 -6.57
C ASN A 166 8.68 5.79 -6.10
N LEU A 167 9.61 6.73 -6.02
CA LEU A 167 10.95 6.55 -5.49
C LEU A 167 11.14 7.49 -4.31
N TYR A 168 11.50 6.94 -3.17
CA TYR A 168 11.65 7.66 -1.91
C TYR A 168 13.00 7.42 -1.26
N GLY A 169 13.44 8.37 -0.42
CA GLY A 169 14.32 8.07 0.71
C GLY A 169 13.50 7.68 1.94
N LEU A 170 14.01 6.75 2.74
CA LEU A 170 13.43 6.37 4.03
C LEU A 170 14.04 7.22 5.15
N TYR A 171 13.20 7.96 5.86
CA TYR A 171 13.52 8.64 7.11
C TYR A 171 12.90 7.90 8.29
N ASP A 172 13.74 7.32 9.14
CA ASP A 172 13.33 6.71 10.40
C ASP A 172 13.08 7.83 11.42
N ILE A 173 11.82 8.01 11.82
CA ILE A 173 11.41 9.08 12.75
C ILE A 173 11.89 8.78 14.17
N ASN A 174 11.97 7.50 14.55
CA ASN A 174 12.46 7.10 15.86
C ASN A 174 13.93 7.53 16.01
N ASN A 175 14.75 7.16 15.05
CA ASN A 175 16.20 7.38 15.05
C ASN A 175 16.61 8.76 14.52
N LYS A 176 15.65 9.48 13.93
CA LYS A 176 15.81 10.81 13.32
C LYS A 176 16.89 10.82 12.24
N ASP A 177 16.93 9.78 11.43
CA ASP A 177 18.00 9.59 10.44
C ASP A 177 17.48 8.92 9.16
N TRP A 178 18.22 9.09 8.07
CA TRP A 178 17.93 8.47 6.78
C TRP A 178 18.58 7.10 6.69
N ASN A 179 17.91 6.14 6.05
CA ASN A 179 18.42 4.78 5.86
C ASN A 179 17.86 4.15 4.58
N GLY A 180 18.59 4.30 3.49
CA GLY A 180 18.23 3.70 2.21
C GLY A 180 17.07 4.36 1.47
N LEU A 181 16.69 3.72 0.38
CA LEU A 181 15.68 4.15 -0.59
C LEU A 181 14.56 3.11 -0.70
N GLN A 182 13.40 3.51 -1.19
CA GLN A 182 12.30 2.60 -1.52
C GLN A 182 11.71 2.92 -2.88
N LEU A 183 11.52 1.88 -3.70
CA LEU A 183 10.71 1.91 -4.90
C LEU A 183 9.36 1.27 -4.59
N SER A 184 8.27 2.03 -4.75
CA SER A 184 6.90 1.53 -4.56
C SER A 184 6.11 1.60 -5.86
N THR A 185 5.35 0.55 -6.15
CA THR A 185 4.41 0.54 -7.28
C THR A 185 3.15 -0.25 -6.95
N ASN A 186 2.06 0.03 -7.65
CA ASN A 186 0.75 -0.58 -7.39
C ASN A 186 -0.08 -0.70 -8.67
N TRP A 187 -0.96 -1.70 -8.73
CA TRP A 187 -1.85 -1.92 -9.86
C TRP A 187 -3.24 -2.42 -9.43
N PHE A 188 -4.23 -2.13 -10.27
CA PHE A 188 -5.57 -2.67 -10.19
C PHE A 188 -6.07 -2.97 -11.60
N LYS A 189 -6.26 -4.26 -11.90
CA LYS A 189 -6.63 -4.71 -13.24
C LYS A 189 -7.84 -5.65 -13.21
N PRO A 190 -9.05 -5.16 -13.52
CA PRO A 190 -10.15 -6.02 -13.90
C PRO A 190 -9.77 -6.83 -15.15
N PHE A 191 -9.88 -8.15 -15.07
CA PHE A 191 -9.52 -9.06 -16.18
C PHE A 191 -10.66 -9.98 -16.63
N TYR A 192 -11.73 -10.07 -15.84
CA TYR A 192 -12.93 -10.80 -16.22
C TYR A 192 -14.18 -10.08 -15.70
N THR A 193 -15.16 -9.81 -16.57
CA THR A 193 -16.42 -9.14 -16.20
C THR A 193 -17.59 -10.08 -16.44
N PHE A 194 -18.45 -10.23 -15.42
CA PHE A 194 -19.65 -11.05 -15.46
C PHE A 194 -20.82 -10.27 -16.09
N SER A 195 -21.88 -10.99 -16.48
CA SER A 195 -23.09 -10.38 -17.07
C SER A 195 -23.89 -9.51 -16.10
N ASN A 196 -23.67 -9.65 -14.80
CA ASN A 196 -24.25 -8.81 -13.74
C ASN A 196 -23.35 -7.60 -13.37
N ASP A 197 -22.40 -7.27 -14.24
CA ASP A 197 -21.44 -6.17 -14.13
C ASP A 197 -20.44 -6.27 -12.94
N SER A 198 -20.52 -7.33 -12.13
CA SER A 198 -19.41 -7.68 -11.22
C SER A 198 -18.19 -8.14 -12.02
N PHE A 199 -17.01 -8.13 -11.41
CA PHE A 199 -15.78 -8.50 -12.10
C PHE A 199 -14.75 -9.13 -11.18
N ILE A 200 -13.79 -9.85 -11.75
CA ILE A 200 -12.57 -10.29 -11.06
C ILE A 200 -11.43 -9.34 -11.42
N ALA A 201 -10.71 -8.88 -10.42
CA ALA A 201 -9.52 -8.06 -10.57
C ALA A 201 -8.27 -8.75 -10.02
N TYR A 202 -7.16 -8.50 -10.69
CA TYR A 202 -5.82 -8.71 -10.17
C TYR A 202 -5.33 -7.37 -9.64
N GLN A 203 -5.05 -7.30 -8.35
CA GLN A 203 -4.60 -6.10 -7.68
C GLN A 203 -3.38 -6.40 -6.83
N GLY A 204 -2.50 -5.41 -6.65
CA GLY A 204 -1.26 -5.66 -5.96
C GLY A 204 -0.36 -4.45 -5.86
N TYR A 205 0.74 -4.64 -5.14
CA TYR A 205 1.79 -3.65 -4.99
C TYR A 205 3.15 -4.31 -4.79
N ILE A 206 4.21 -3.54 -5.02
CA ILE A 206 5.57 -3.87 -4.60
C ILE A 206 6.09 -2.69 -3.78
N ASP A 207 6.66 -2.98 -2.62
CA ASP A 207 7.52 -2.06 -1.87
C ASP A 207 8.92 -2.70 -1.80
N TYR A 208 9.90 -2.10 -2.47
CA TYR A 208 11.29 -2.62 -2.53
C TYR A 208 12.27 -1.60 -1.97
N GLN A 209 12.90 -1.93 -0.86
CA GLN A 209 13.92 -1.13 -0.18
C GLN A 209 15.32 -1.56 -0.62
N PHE A 210 16.21 -0.59 -0.79
CA PHE A 210 17.58 -0.83 -1.25
C PHE A 210 18.51 0.30 -0.85
N ALA A 211 19.81 0.07 -1.01
CA ALA A 211 20.87 1.01 -0.64
C ALA A 211 20.80 1.44 0.83
N ALA A 212 20.29 0.56 1.70
CA ALA A 212 20.42 0.71 3.14
C ALA A 212 21.85 0.35 3.57
N ASP A 213 22.27 0.89 4.71
CA ASP A 213 23.51 0.50 5.35
C ASP A 213 23.41 -0.97 5.81
N ASP A 214 24.52 -1.69 5.93
CA ASP A 214 24.54 -3.03 6.54
C ASP A 214 24.43 -2.96 8.08
N THR A 215 24.64 -1.78 8.65
CA THR A 215 24.45 -1.50 10.07
C THR A 215 23.78 -0.14 10.25
N PHE A 216 22.62 -0.11 10.92
CA PHE A 216 21.92 1.13 11.24
C PHE A 216 21.75 1.29 12.74
N LYS A 217 22.26 2.40 13.26
CA LYS A 217 22.26 2.73 14.71
C LYS A 217 22.80 1.61 15.60
N GLY A 218 23.78 0.86 15.10
CA GLY A 218 24.46 -0.23 15.82
C GLY A 218 23.80 -1.60 15.70
N ASN A 219 22.72 -1.74 14.92
CA ASN A 219 22.08 -3.01 14.63
C ASN A 219 22.41 -3.46 13.20
N SER A 220 22.73 -4.75 13.03
CA SER A 220 22.83 -5.38 11.70
C SER A 220 21.47 -5.33 11.02
N GLN A 221 21.47 -5.12 9.70
CA GLN A 221 20.27 -5.13 8.88
C GLN A 221 20.63 -5.51 7.43
N ALA A 222 19.63 -5.94 6.66
CA ALA A 222 19.80 -6.20 5.25
C ALA A 222 20.02 -4.88 4.49
N ASN A 223 20.83 -4.94 3.43
CA ASN A 223 21.09 -3.80 2.54
C ASN A 223 19.90 -3.51 1.58
N HIS A 224 19.10 -4.54 1.30
CA HIS A 224 17.94 -4.49 0.44
C HIS A 224 16.92 -5.54 0.87
N GLY A 225 15.68 -5.36 0.48
CA GLY A 225 14.58 -6.28 0.77
C GLY A 225 13.27 -5.69 0.30
N GLY A 226 12.17 -6.40 0.47
CA GLY A 226 10.88 -5.90 0.06
C GLY A 226 9.76 -6.92 0.17
N VAL A 227 8.61 -6.46 -0.29
CA VAL A 227 7.37 -7.23 -0.28
C VAL A 227 6.59 -6.97 -1.56
N MET A 228 6.00 -8.03 -2.10
CA MET A 228 5.09 -7.97 -3.22
C MET A 228 3.75 -8.61 -2.86
N PHE A 229 2.68 -7.83 -2.87
CA PHE A 229 1.33 -8.33 -2.70
C PHE A 229 0.68 -8.69 -4.05
N ASN A 230 0.03 -9.85 -4.09
CA ASN A 230 -0.68 -10.38 -5.25
C ASN A 230 -2.10 -10.78 -4.82
N GLY A 231 -3.11 -10.03 -5.24
CA GLY A 231 -4.51 -10.21 -4.85
C GLY A 231 -5.42 -10.54 -6.02
N PHE A 232 -6.31 -11.51 -5.83
CA PHE A 232 -7.39 -11.87 -6.75
C PHE A 232 -8.74 -11.70 -6.06
N TYR A 233 -9.49 -10.71 -6.52
CA TYR A 233 -10.69 -10.25 -5.83
C TYR A 233 -11.87 -10.27 -6.78
N TRP A 234 -13.00 -10.78 -6.32
CA TRP A 234 -14.30 -10.53 -6.92
C TRP A 234 -14.85 -9.21 -6.39
N HIS A 235 -15.27 -8.32 -7.28
CA HIS A 235 -15.85 -7.02 -6.95
C HIS A 235 -17.28 -6.90 -7.49
N SER A 236 -18.18 -6.41 -6.65
CA SER A 236 -19.47 -5.83 -7.02
C SER A 236 -19.54 -4.35 -6.62
N ASN A 237 -20.68 -3.69 -6.86
CA ASN A 237 -20.90 -2.30 -6.45
C ASN A 237 -20.63 -2.04 -4.97
N ARG A 238 -21.04 -2.96 -4.09
CA ARG A 238 -21.02 -2.76 -2.63
C ARG A 238 -20.10 -3.69 -1.88
N TYR A 239 -19.69 -4.78 -2.52
CA TYR A 239 -18.94 -5.84 -1.85
C TYR A 239 -17.68 -6.20 -2.64
N SER A 240 -16.67 -6.68 -1.92
CA SER A 240 -15.54 -7.40 -2.48
C SER A 240 -15.29 -8.65 -1.65
N VAL A 241 -14.86 -9.73 -2.28
CA VAL A 241 -14.33 -10.91 -1.60
C VAL A 241 -13.06 -11.32 -2.33
N GLY A 242 -11.98 -11.54 -1.59
CA GLY A 242 -10.70 -11.82 -2.22
C GLY A 242 -9.76 -12.66 -1.40
N TYR A 243 -8.83 -13.25 -2.14
CA TYR A 243 -7.65 -13.92 -1.64
C TYR A 243 -6.43 -13.19 -2.20
N GLY A 244 -5.42 -13.01 -1.36
CA GLY A 244 -4.12 -12.56 -1.81
C GLY A 244 -2.99 -13.26 -1.08
N PHE A 245 -1.79 -13.10 -1.59
CA PHE A 245 -0.58 -13.54 -0.94
C PHE A 245 0.51 -12.49 -1.06
N LYS A 246 1.38 -12.40 -0.05
CA LYS A 246 2.57 -11.56 -0.10
C LYS A 246 3.80 -12.45 -0.26
N LEU A 247 4.70 -12.06 -1.14
CA LEU A 247 6.05 -12.60 -1.24
C LEU A 247 7.00 -11.63 -0.58
N TYR A 248 7.82 -12.11 0.35
CA TYR A 248 8.75 -11.30 1.13
C TYR A 248 10.18 -11.75 0.84
N ASN A 249 11.09 -10.79 0.88
CA ASN A 249 12.51 -11.04 1.00
C ASN A 249 13.11 -9.96 1.90
N ASP A 250 13.70 -10.34 3.02
CA ASP A 250 14.32 -9.41 3.99
C ASP A 250 13.45 -8.18 4.27
N VAL A 251 12.15 -8.41 4.49
CA VAL A 251 11.18 -7.32 4.55
C VAL A 251 11.51 -6.34 5.68
N TYR A 252 11.32 -5.05 5.41
CA TYR A 252 11.69 -3.97 6.34
C TYR A 252 13.18 -3.91 6.67
N LEU A 253 14.03 -4.45 5.78
CA LEU A 253 15.48 -4.56 5.93
C LEU A 253 15.89 -5.50 7.08
N ILE A 254 15.00 -6.39 7.52
CA ILE A 254 15.30 -7.36 8.56
C ILE A 254 15.94 -8.58 7.90
N GLU A 255 17.17 -8.91 8.26
CA GLU A 255 17.87 -10.10 7.74
C GLU A 255 17.12 -11.38 8.13
N ASP A 256 16.83 -12.22 7.13
CA ASP A 256 16.20 -13.51 7.36
C ASP A 256 17.10 -14.46 8.15
N SER A 257 16.54 -15.14 9.15
CA SER A 257 17.29 -16.07 10.01
C SER A 257 16.40 -17.17 10.58
N ASP A 258 17.02 -18.26 11.04
CA ASP A 258 16.31 -19.37 11.72
C ASP A 258 15.56 -18.92 12.98
N SER A 259 15.92 -17.78 13.57
CA SER A 259 15.29 -17.22 14.77
C SER A 259 14.21 -16.18 14.47
N PHE A 260 14.21 -15.61 13.28
CA PHE A 260 13.30 -14.56 12.89
C PHE A 260 13.18 -14.51 11.37
N GLU A 261 12.01 -14.91 10.89
CA GLU A 261 11.71 -15.06 9.48
C GLU A 261 11.25 -13.72 8.91
N SER A 262 11.88 -13.29 7.82
CA SER A 262 11.55 -12.06 7.08
C SER A 262 11.47 -12.31 5.56
N THR A 263 11.81 -13.51 5.11
CA THR A 263 11.68 -13.99 3.73
C THR A 263 10.68 -15.15 3.66
N GLY A 264 9.77 -15.13 2.69
CA GLY A 264 8.78 -16.20 2.57
C GLY A 264 7.47 -15.77 1.91
N ILE A 265 6.40 -16.47 2.25
CA ILE A 265 5.05 -16.21 1.74
C ILE A 265 4.05 -16.11 2.88
N SER A 266 3.11 -15.18 2.78
CA SER A 266 1.94 -15.10 3.66
C SER A 266 0.66 -15.01 2.84
N HIS A 267 -0.47 -15.31 3.46
CA HIS A 267 -1.77 -15.38 2.82
C HIS A 267 -2.77 -14.45 3.48
N TYR A 268 -3.63 -13.82 2.69
CA TYR A 268 -4.64 -12.88 3.15
C TYR A 268 -6.00 -13.20 2.55
N PHE A 269 -7.03 -13.12 3.38
CA PHE A 269 -8.42 -13.27 2.98
C PHE A 269 -9.17 -12.01 3.37
N SER A 270 -10.09 -11.57 2.51
CA SER A 270 -10.78 -10.29 2.70
C SER A 270 -12.25 -10.38 2.33
N VAL A 271 -13.09 -9.78 3.16
CA VAL A 271 -14.47 -9.42 2.84
C VAL A 271 -14.65 -7.93 3.05
N THR A 272 -15.06 -7.23 1.99
CA THR A 272 -15.09 -5.77 1.94
C THR A 272 -16.51 -5.24 1.77
N TYR A 273 -16.82 -4.11 2.42
CA TYR A 273 -17.97 -3.26 2.11
C TYR A 273 -17.55 -1.86 1.65
N LYS A 274 -18.13 -1.39 0.54
CA LYS A 274 -17.79 -0.14 -0.17
C LYS A 274 -18.86 0.93 0.03
N PHE A 275 -18.48 2.11 0.53
CA PHE A 275 -19.38 3.21 0.86
C PHE A 275 -19.75 4.07 -0.36
#